data_AF-A0AAW1R8T1-F1
#
_entry.id   AF-A0AAW1R8T1-F1
#
_cell.length_a   1.000
_cell.length_b   1.000
_cell.length_c   1.000
_cell.angle_alpha   90.00
_cell.angle_beta   90.00
_cell.angle_gamma   90.00
#
_symmetry.space_group_name_H-M   'P 1'
#
loop_
_entity.id
_entity.type
_entity.pdbx_description
1 polymer ?
#
loop_
_entity_poly.entity_id
_entity_poly.type
_entity_poly.pdbx_seq_one_letter_code
_entity_poly.pdbx_strand_id
1 'polypeptide(L)'
;MQGTSHAATSTEPRDGDVLHGRYSIQHIGWHPDPDAPWVSWPDQLRSLQQHMGLGRYSITSLEKVASLQQLQEAVAQDASLWINGTGPNDPPLTDLQQVLQQANAGELQSLLCGKRGVVMVQLYVGWDAADSATAVARQPLFRPLVGRLLQEALAHPGLKMIISTISDGLGLTAILYADKEPFASRAKHLASFGAQAGLIAGSAYYQYLVGAILGYKPENIVHHIQSRQSGVPGDTIAQVERMVTRDLAKLSKVKARLPWNAPQHDRRGKRKAQK
;
A
#
# COMPACT_ATOMS: atom_id res chain seq x y z
N MET A 1 -38.68 19.03 -38.36
CA MET A 1 -37.28 19.02 -37.87
C MET A 1 -37.20 18.04 -36.72
N GLN A 2 -36.67 16.84 -36.99
CA GLN A 2 -36.39 15.83 -35.97
C GLN A 2 -35.08 16.22 -35.27
N GLY A 3 -35.15 16.52 -33.97
CA GLY A 3 -33.97 16.71 -33.13
C GLY A 3 -33.54 15.36 -32.58
N THR A 4 -32.44 14.85 -33.10
CA THR A 4 -31.77 13.61 -32.65
C THR A 4 -31.31 13.75 -31.20
N SER A 5 -31.89 12.95 -30.31
CA SER A 5 -31.36 12.69 -28.97
C SER A 5 -30.07 11.87 -29.14
N HIS A 6 -28.93 12.47 -28.81
CA HIS A 6 -27.70 11.70 -28.61
C HIS A 6 -27.87 10.89 -27.32
N ALA A 7 -28.12 9.59 -27.48
CA ALA A 7 -27.99 8.63 -26.40
C ALA A 7 -26.53 8.68 -25.91
N ALA A 8 -26.33 9.16 -24.67
CA ALA A 8 -25.08 8.94 -23.98
C ALA A 8 -24.91 7.43 -23.82
N THR A 9 -23.91 6.86 -24.50
CA THR A 9 -23.49 5.48 -24.30
C THR A 9 -23.04 5.33 -22.85
N SER A 10 -23.95 4.87 -21.99
CA SER A 10 -23.68 4.37 -20.65
C SER A 10 -22.84 3.09 -20.81
N THR A 11 -21.52 3.22 -20.80
CA THR A 11 -20.64 2.06 -20.63
C THR A 11 -20.76 1.60 -19.18
N GLU A 12 -21.30 0.41 -18.98
CA GLU A 12 -21.35 -0.22 -17.66
C GLU A 12 -19.93 -0.33 -17.05
N PRO A 13 -19.79 -0.11 -15.73
CA PRO A 13 -18.52 -0.30 -15.03
C PRO A 13 -18.02 -1.73 -15.17
N ARG A 14 -16.73 -1.90 -15.46
CA ARG A 14 -16.08 -3.22 -15.53
C ARG A 14 -15.41 -3.57 -14.20
N ASP A 15 -15.18 -4.86 -13.98
CA ASP A 15 -14.35 -5.31 -12.87
C ASP A 15 -12.95 -4.68 -12.95
N GLY A 16 -12.51 -4.09 -11.83
CA GLY A 16 -11.26 -3.34 -11.75
C GLY A 16 -11.36 -1.85 -12.08
N ASP A 17 -12.54 -1.33 -12.43
CA ASP A 17 -12.75 0.11 -12.54
C ASP A 17 -12.82 0.77 -11.15
N VAL A 18 -12.16 1.92 -11.01
CA VAL A 18 -12.26 2.78 -9.82
C VAL A 18 -13.24 3.89 -10.11
N LEU A 19 -14.27 3.97 -9.28
CA LEU A 19 -15.40 4.85 -9.50
C LEU A 19 -15.47 5.91 -8.40
N HIS A 20 -15.80 7.14 -8.79
CA HIS A 20 -16.10 8.23 -7.88
C HIS A 20 -17.60 8.57 -7.99
N GLY A 21 -18.30 8.55 -6.86
CA GLY A 21 -19.73 8.83 -6.80
C GLY A 21 -20.00 10.20 -6.19
N ARG A 22 -21.00 10.92 -6.72
CA ARG A 22 -21.70 11.95 -5.93
C ARG A 22 -22.88 11.27 -5.24
N TYR A 23 -23.01 11.51 -3.94
CA TYR A 23 -24.05 10.92 -3.11
C TYR A 23 -25.09 11.99 -2.78
N SER A 24 -26.37 11.66 -2.94
CA SER A 24 -27.43 12.35 -2.21
C SER A 24 -27.91 11.41 -1.10
N ILE A 25 -28.15 11.97 0.09
CA ILE A 25 -28.71 11.21 1.20
C ILE A 25 -30.22 11.19 1.01
N GLN A 26 -30.76 10.06 0.53
CA GLN A 26 -32.18 9.77 0.64
C GLN A 26 -32.37 8.43 1.36
N HIS A 27 -33.07 8.48 2.49
CA HIS A 27 -33.35 7.33 3.35
C HIS A 27 -34.27 6.32 2.62
N ILE A 28 -33.72 5.36 1.88
CA ILE A 28 -34.49 4.21 1.35
C ILE A 28 -33.71 2.91 1.55
N GLY A 29 -34.39 1.90 2.07
CA GLY A 29 -33.77 0.76 2.73
C GLY A 29 -33.29 -0.36 1.88
N TRP A 30 -32.23 -1.00 2.35
CA TRP A 30 -31.80 -2.26 1.79
C TRP A 30 -31.26 -3.21 2.87
N HIS A 31 -31.66 -4.48 2.71
CA HIS A 31 -31.11 -5.67 3.33
C HIS A 31 -30.26 -6.35 2.25
N PRO A 32 -29.01 -6.76 2.51
CA PRO A 32 -28.25 -7.53 1.53
C PRO A 32 -28.82 -8.94 1.37
N ASP A 33 -28.94 -9.34 0.10
CA ASP A 33 -29.25 -10.69 -0.34
C ASP A 33 -28.18 -11.67 0.18
N PRO A 34 -28.54 -12.65 1.04
CA PRO A 34 -27.60 -13.58 1.64
C PRO A 34 -26.95 -14.56 0.64
N ASP A 35 -27.43 -14.64 -0.60
CA ASP A 35 -27.01 -15.65 -1.58
C ASP A 35 -26.02 -15.14 -2.64
N ALA A 36 -25.51 -13.91 -2.52
CA ALA A 36 -24.52 -13.37 -3.45
C ALA A 36 -23.14 -14.08 -3.29
N PRO A 37 -22.55 -14.65 -4.37
CA PRO A 37 -21.38 -15.52 -4.31
C PRO A 37 -20.06 -14.75 -4.20
N TRP A 38 -19.93 -13.91 -3.17
CA TRP A 38 -18.64 -13.30 -2.82
C TRP A 38 -17.81 -14.30 -2.01
N VAL A 39 -16.60 -14.59 -2.50
CA VAL A 39 -15.58 -15.44 -1.86
C VAL A 39 -15.55 -15.22 -0.35
N SER A 40 -15.65 -16.29 0.43
CA SER A 40 -15.81 -16.28 1.88
C SER A 40 -14.71 -15.47 2.58
N TRP A 41 -15.04 -14.25 2.99
CA TRP A 41 -14.23 -13.46 3.89
C TRP A 41 -14.19 -14.14 5.28
N PRO A 42 -13.05 -14.10 6.00
CA PRO A 42 -12.99 -14.55 7.39
C PRO A 42 -14.11 -13.94 8.24
N ASP A 43 -14.64 -14.71 9.18
CA ASP A 43 -15.81 -14.30 9.97
C ASP A 43 -15.60 -13.00 10.76
N GLN A 44 -14.35 -12.64 11.07
CA GLN A 44 -14.00 -11.37 11.69
C GLN A 44 -14.31 -10.15 10.79
N LEU A 45 -14.16 -10.28 9.47
CA LEU A 45 -14.43 -9.19 8.51
C LEU A 45 -15.93 -9.05 8.21
N ARG A 46 -16.69 -10.15 8.26
CA ARG A 46 -18.16 -10.12 8.24
C ARG A 46 -18.74 -9.47 9.49
N SER A 47 -18.19 -9.80 10.66
CA SER A 47 -18.56 -9.17 11.94
C SER A 47 -18.27 -7.66 11.95
N LEU A 48 -17.16 -7.24 11.32
CA LEU A 48 -16.84 -5.83 11.08
C LEU A 48 -17.91 -5.17 10.20
N GLN A 49 -18.23 -5.73 9.03
CA GLN A 49 -19.28 -5.19 8.15
C GLN A 49 -20.64 -5.03 8.82
N GLN A 50 -21.03 -5.94 9.71
CA GLN A 50 -22.29 -5.88 10.45
C GLN A 50 -22.29 -4.80 11.55
N HIS A 51 -21.14 -4.53 12.18
CA HIS A 51 -20.98 -3.46 13.18
C HIS A 51 -20.90 -2.06 12.58
N MET A 52 -20.74 -1.96 11.25
CA MET A 52 -20.33 -0.75 10.55
C MET A 52 -21.45 0.25 10.20
N GLY A 53 -22.71 -0.04 10.55
CA GLY A 53 -23.81 0.95 10.52
C GLY A 53 -23.89 1.77 9.22
N LEU A 54 -23.80 1.12 8.07
CA LEU A 54 -23.83 1.82 6.77
C LEU A 54 -25.20 2.48 6.58
N GLY A 55 -25.23 3.81 6.57
CA GLY A 55 -26.41 4.59 6.20
C GLY A 55 -26.86 4.28 4.76
N ARG A 56 -28.11 4.64 4.43
CA ARG A 56 -28.68 4.46 3.09
C ARG A 56 -28.20 5.61 2.20
N TYR A 57 -27.43 5.31 1.15
CA TYR A 57 -26.95 6.29 0.17
C TYR A 57 -27.62 6.05 -1.18
N SER A 58 -28.14 7.10 -1.82
CA SER A 58 -28.49 7.05 -3.25
C SER A 58 -27.35 7.63 -4.08
N ILE A 59 -26.76 6.81 -4.95
CA ILE A 59 -25.72 7.23 -5.89
C ILE A 59 -26.43 7.99 -7.01
N THR A 60 -26.19 9.30 -7.12
CA THR A 60 -26.83 10.14 -8.15
C THR A 60 -26.05 10.15 -9.46
N SER A 61 -24.74 9.92 -9.39
CA SER A 61 -23.85 9.83 -10.54
C SER A 61 -22.60 9.05 -10.17
N LEU A 62 -22.07 8.30 -11.12
CA LEU A 62 -20.87 7.48 -10.97
C LEU A 62 -19.93 7.79 -12.13
N GLU A 63 -18.72 8.21 -11.83
CA GLU A 63 -17.68 8.52 -12.82
C GLU A 63 -16.51 7.57 -12.64
N LYS A 64 -16.03 6.97 -13.74
CA LYS A 64 -14.79 6.20 -13.71
C LYS A 64 -13.59 7.15 -13.65
N VAL A 65 -12.84 7.10 -12.57
CA VAL A 65 -11.65 7.95 -12.35
C VAL A 65 -10.34 7.20 -12.59
N ALA A 66 -10.35 5.87 -12.46
CA ALA A 66 -9.17 5.03 -12.73
C ALA A 66 -9.57 3.59 -13.08
N SER A 67 -8.58 2.75 -13.35
CA SER A 67 -8.74 1.30 -13.44
C SER A 67 -7.48 0.58 -12.99
N LEU A 68 -7.62 -0.69 -12.64
CA LEU A 68 -6.49 -1.57 -12.35
C LEU A 68 -5.50 -1.62 -13.51
N GLN A 69 -5.99 -1.71 -14.74
CA GLN A 69 -5.13 -1.73 -15.94
C GLN A 69 -4.27 -0.46 -16.03
N GLN A 70 -4.86 0.72 -15.84
CA GLN A 70 -4.11 1.99 -15.84
C GLN A 70 -3.07 2.03 -14.73
N LEU A 71 -3.38 1.51 -13.54
CA LEU A 71 -2.40 1.40 -12.46
C LEU A 71 -1.26 0.45 -12.83
N GLN A 72 -1.57 -0.72 -13.40
CA GLN A 72 -0.59 -1.71 -13.82
C GLN A 72 0.34 -1.16 -14.90
N GLU A 73 -0.21 -0.48 -15.91
CA GLU A 73 0.54 0.18 -16.98
C GLU A 73 1.44 1.29 -16.42
N ALA A 74 0.91 2.14 -15.55
CA ALA A 74 1.68 3.22 -14.94
C ALA A 74 2.84 2.68 -14.09
N VAL A 75 2.59 1.67 -13.25
CA VAL A 75 3.64 1.01 -12.46
C VAL A 75 4.65 0.31 -13.36
N ALA A 76 4.22 -0.33 -14.46
CA ALA A 76 5.11 -0.99 -15.41
C ALA A 76 6.02 0.01 -16.13
N GLN A 77 5.49 1.18 -16.50
CA GLN A 77 6.24 2.26 -17.14
C GLN A 77 7.23 2.93 -16.17
N ASP A 78 6.74 3.44 -15.04
CA ASP A 78 7.56 4.08 -14.02
C ASP A 78 6.94 3.92 -12.63
N ALA A 79 7.62 3.14 -11.77
CA ALA A 79 7.15 2.89 -10.40
C ALA A 79 7.63 3.94 -9.39
N SER A 80 8.39 4.96 -9.83
CA SER A 80 9.07 5.93 -8.98
C SER A 80 8.15 6.59 -7.96
N LEU A 81 6.92 6.89 -8.38
CA LEU A 81 5.89 7.51 -7.54
C LEU A 81 5.61 6.72 -6.25
N TRP A 82 5.63 5.38 -6.35
CA TRP A 82 5.26 4.51 -5.25
C TRP A 82 6.50 3.99 -4.50
N ILE A 83 7.65 3.86 -5.16
CA ILE A 83 8.83 3.22 -4.55
C ILE A 83 9.83 4.20 -3.95
N ASN A 84 9.91 5.45 -4.43
CA ASN A 84 10.98 6.37 -4.02
C ASN A 84 10.65 7.18 -2.75
N GLY A 85 9.38 7.33 -2.41
CA GLY A 85 8.91 8.32 -1.43
C GLY A 85 8.89 9.72 -2.05
N THR A 86 8.29 10.69 -1.36
CA THR A 86 8.14 12.07 -1.87
C THR A 86 9.34 12.95 -1.52
N GLY A 87 10.03 13.43 -2.54
CA GLY A 87 11.16 14.34 -2.44
C GLY A 87 10.75 15.83 -2.32
N PRO A 88 11.72 16.72 -2.01
CA PRO A 88 11.48 18.15 -1.84
C PRO A 88 11.07 18.88 -3.12
N ASN A 89 11.46 18.35 -4.27
CA ASN A 89 11.22 18.94 -5.59
C ASN A 89 10.13 18.19 -6.37
N ASP A 90 9.49 17.20 -5.75
CA ASP A 90 8.44 16.45 -6.43
C ASP A 90 7.20 17.35 -6.57
N PRO A 91 6.56 17.39 -7.75
CA PRO A 91 5.35 18.17 -7.93
C PRO A 91 4.22 17.62 -7.03
N PRO A 92 3.27 18.49 -6.62
CA PRO A 92 2.06 18.02 -5.97
C PRO A 92 1.36 16.95 -6.80
N LEU A 93 0.87 15.92 -6.12
CA LEU A 93 0.13 14.84 -6.76
C LEU A 93 -1.19 15.36 -7.32
N THR A 94 -1.54 14.94 -8.53
CA THR A 94 -2.88 15.13 -9.07
C THR A 94 -3.91 14.39 -8.21
N ASP A 95 -5.19 14.78 -8.25
CA ASP A 95 -6.24 14.11 -7.46
C ASP A 95 -6.29 12.59 -7.71
N LEU A 96 -6.10 12.17 -8.97
CA LEU A 96 -6.01 10.77 -9.34
C LEU A 96 -4.80 10.07 -8.72
N GLN A 97 -3.62 10.72 -8.75
CA GLN A 97 -2.42 10.19 -8.11
C GLN A 97 -2.57 10.14 -6.60
N GLN A 98 -3.23 11.11 -5.99
CA GLN A 98 -3.55 11.09 -4.56
C GLN A 98 -4.45 9.91 -4.22
N VAL A 99 -5.52 9.66 -4.98
CA VAL A 99 -6.42 8.51 -4.74
C VAL A 99 -5.65 7.19 -4.84
N LEU A 100 -4.82 7.02 -5.87
CA LEU A 100 -4.07 5.78 -6.09
C LEU A 100 -2.90 5.59 -5.12
N GLN A 101 -2.22 6.67 -4.73
CA GLN A 101 -1.13 6.61 -3.73
C GLN A 101 -1.69 6.41 -2.32
N GLN A 102 -2.76 7.13 -1.95
CA GLN A 102 -3.42 6.94 -0.66
C GLN A 102 -3.96 5.51 -0.52
N ALA A 103 -4.27 4.83 -1.61
CA ALA A 103 -4.71 3.45 -1.54
C ALA A 103 -3.59 2.43 -1.20
N ASN A 104 -2.30 2.76 -1.15
CA ASN A 104 -1.20 1.76 -1.15
C ASN A 104 -1.25 0.78 -2.35
N ALA A 105 -2.10 1.06 -3.35
CA ALA A 105 -2.36 0.15 -4.47
C ALA A 105 -1.15 0.09 -5.40
N GLY A 106 -0.50 1.23 -5.66
CA GLY A 106 0.70 1.25 -6.49
C GLY A 106 1.92 0.63 -5.80
N GLU A 107 2.00 0.70 -4.47
CA GLU A 107 3.02 -0.01 -3.68
C GLU A 107 2.83 -1.53 -3.79
N LEU A 108 1.60 -2.02 -3.62
CA LEU A 108 1.26 -3.45 -3.81
C LEU A 108 1.55 -3.91 -5.23
N GLN A 109 1.14 -3.13 -6.23
CA GLN A 109 1.42 -3.43 -7.63
C GLN A 109 2.94 -3.43 -7.92
N SER A 110 3.68 -2.51 -7.31
CA SER A 110 5.15 -2.45 -7.43
C SER A 110 5.82 -3.65 -6.78
N LEU A 111 5.28 -4.17 -5.68
CA LEU A 111 5.72 -5.44 -5.07
C LEU A 111 5.46 -6.59 -6.04
N LEU A 112 4.23 -6.75 -6.55
CA LEU A 112 3.85 -7.80 -7.50
C LEU A 112 4.73 -7.82 -8.75
N CYS A 113 5.07 -6.65 -9.29
CA CYS A 113 5.94 -6.52 -10.46
C CYS A 113 7.43 -6.70 -10.18
N GLY A 114 7.85 -7.01 -8.96
CA GLY A 114 9.27 -7.15 -8.64
C GLY A 114 9.98 -5.85 -8.28
N LYS A 115 9.35 -4.68 -8.49
CA LYS A 115 9.96 -3.35 -8.40
C LYS A 115 10.14 -2.83 -6.98
N ARG A 116 9.54 -3.48 -5.98
CA ARG A 116 9.74 -3.23 -4.55
C ARG A 116 9.80 -4.56 -3.81
N GLY A 117 10.57 -4.65 -2.73
CA GLY A 117 10.71 -5.91 -1.97
C GLY A 117 9.90 -6.00 -0.68
N VAL A 118 9.43 -4.89 -0.12
CA VAL A 118 8.61 -4.83 1.11
C VAL A 118 7.54 -3.74 0.97
N VAL A 119 6.31 -4.02 1.38
CA VAL A 119 5.17 -3.08 1.44
C VAL A 119 4.49 -3.20 2.80
N MET A 120 4.03 -2.08 3.34
CA MET A 120 3.17 -2.03 4.51
C MET A 120 1.77 -1.58 4.09
N VAL A 121 0.75 -2.38 4.41
CA VAL A 121 -0.66 -2.06 4.18
C VAL A 121 -1.37 -2.02 5.52
N GLN A 122 -1.84 -0.84 5.92
CA GLN A 122 -2.70 -0.73 7.09
C GLN A 122 -4.03 -1.44 6.79
N LEU A 123 -4.38 -2.44 7.59
CA LEU A 123 -5.65 -3.17 7.47
C LEU A 123 -6.72 -2.54 8.35
N TYR A 124 -6.33 -2.10 9.55
CA TYR A 124 -7.24 -1.54 10.54
C TYR A 124 -6.61 -0.39 11.32
N VAL A 125 -7.37 0.68 11.51
CA VAL A 125 -7.04 1.85 12.31
C VAL A 125 -8.08 1.99 13.43
N GLY A 126 -7.65 1.77 14.67
CA GLY A 126 -8.47 1.87 15.88
C GLY A 126 -8.25 3.17 16.67
N TRP A 127 -7.23 3.96 16.36
CA TRP A 127 -6.95 5.23 17.04
C TRP A 127 -7.80 6.42 16.55
N ASP A 128 -8.50 6.28 15.42
CA ASP A 128 -9.45 7.28 14.89
C ASP A 128 -10.91 6.97 15.28
N ALA A 129 -11.14 6.05 16.23
CA ALA A 129 -12.46 5.54 16.61
C ALA A 129 -13.38 6.57 17.30
N ALA A 130 -12.95 7.83 17.43
CA ALA A 130 -13.70 8.87 18.12
C ALA A 130 -14.93 9.38 17.34
N ASP A 131 -15.11 9.06 16.04
CA ASP A 131 -16.29 9.50 15.29
C ASP A 131 -16.96 8.41 14.42
N SER A 132 -18.26 8.24 14.70
CA SER A 132 -19.26 7.34 14.10
C SER A 132 -19.19 7.18 12.58
N ALA A 133 -19.54 5.97 12.08
CA ALA A 133 -19.84 5.51 10.70
C ALA A 133 -18.86 5.87 9.55
N THR A 134 -18.31 7.07 9.54
CA THR A 134 -17.27 7.57 8.65
C THR A 134 -15.87 7.04 8.96
N ALA A 135 -15.55 6.71 10.23
CA ALA A 135 -14.28 6.06 10.59
C ALA A 135 -14.12 4.68 9.93
N VAL A 136 -15.24 4.03 9.64
CA VAL A 136 -15.29 2.76 8.91
C VAL A 136 -15.00 2.96 7.42
N ALA A 137 -15.68 3.91 6.78
CA ALA A 137 -15.50 4.21 5.36
C ALA A 137 -14.06 4.72 5.06
N ARG A 138 -13.32 5.11 6.10
CA ARG A 138 -11.93 5.55 6.04
C ARG A 138 -10.91 4.43 6.29
N GLN A 139 -11.35 3.21 6.61
CA GLN A 139 -10.43 2.11 6.87
C GLN A 139 -9.62 1.79 5.60
N PRO A 140 -8.28 1.70 5.69
CA PRO A 140 -7.47 1.65 4.48
C PRO A 140 -7.67 0.38 3.65
N LEU A 141 -8.14 -0.72 4.26
CA LEU A 141 -8.50 -1.97 3.57
C LEU A 141 -9.60 -1.78 2.51
N PHE A 142 -10.50 -0.81 2.72
CA PHE A 142 -11.62 -0.55 1.80
C PHE A 142 -11.27 0.48 0.72
N ARG A 143 -10.02 0.98 0.67
CA ARG A 143 -9.59 1.86 -0.40
C ARG A 143 -9.60 1.11 -1.74
N PRO A 144 -9.86 1.81 -2.87
CA PRO A 144 -9.98 1.16 -4.17
C PRO A 144 -8.75 0.30 -4.50
N LEU A 145 -9.01 -0.86 -5.12
CA LEU A 145 -8.00 -1.84 -5.58
C LEU A 145 -7.20 -2.58 -4.48
N VAL A 146 -7.23 -2.13 -3.22
CA VAL A 146 -6.44 -2.74 -2.13
C VAL A 146 -6.80 -4.19 -1.89
N GLY A 147 -8.08 -4.49 -1.67
CA GLY A 147 -8.54 -5.86 -1.40
C GLY A 147 -8.16 -6.83 -2.52
N ARG A 148 -8.32 -6.42 -3.77
CA ARG A 148 -7.95 -7.21 -4.95
C ARG A 148 -6.43 -7.45 -5.03
N LEU A 149 -5.63 -6.39 -4.92
CA LEU A 149 -4.17 -6.50 -4.99
C LEU A 149 -3.58 -7.29 -3.80
N LEU A 150 -4.20 -7.21 -2.62
CA LEU A 150 -3.85 -8.05 -1.47
C LEU A 150 -4.12 -9.53 -1.77
N GLN A 151 -5.27 -9.87 -2.35
CA GLN A 151 -5.57 -11.25 -2.76
C GLN A 151 -4.55 -11.76 -3.80
N GLU A 152 -4.23 -10.96 -4.81
CA GLU A 152 -3.21 -11.28 -5.80
C GLU A 152 -1.82 -11.50 -5.15
N ALA A 153 -1.44 -10.64 -4.21
CA ALA A 153 -0.17 -10.77 -3.49
C ALA A 153 -0.11 -12.01 -2.60
N LEU A 154 -1.21 -12.37 -1.94
CA LEU A 154 -1.30 -13.59 -1.11
C LEU A 154 -1.28 -14.87 -1.93
N ALA A 155 -1.78 -14.83 -3.18
CA ALA A 155 -1.72 -15.95 -4.10
C ALA A 155 -0.34 -16.10 -4.77
N HIS A 156 0.50 -15.07 -4.73
CA HIS A 156 1.80 -15.09 -5.42
C HIS A 156 2.84 -15.94 -4.66
N PRO A 157 3.41 -17.00 -5.26
CA PRO A 157 4.26 -17.97 -4.55
C PRO A 157 5.57 -17.39 -4.00
N GLY A 158 6.08 -16.33 -4.64
CA GLY A 158 7.30 -15.62 -4.23
C GLY A 158 7.09 -14.52 -3.17
N LEU A 159 5.88 -14.33 -2.67
CA LEU A 159 5.55 -13.33 -1.65
C LEU A 159 5.09 -13.99 -0.36
N LYS A 160 5.31 -13.30 0.75
CA LYS A 160 4.83 -13.67 2.10
C LYS A 160 4.25 -12.45 2.79
N MET A 161 3.48 -12.71 3.83
CA MET A 161 2.89 -11.68 4.68
C MET A 161 3.22 -11.99 6.14
N ILE A 162 3.55 -10.95 6.89
CA ILE A 162 3.60 -10.97 8.36
C ILE A 162 2.72 -9.84 8.89
N ILE A 163 1.99 -10.13 9.97
CA ILE A 163 1.14 -9.14 10.63
C ILE A 163 1.96 -8.38 11.68
N SER A 164 1.81 -7.06 11.68
CA SER A 164 2.36 -6.16 12.68
C SER A 164 1.22 -5.52 13.45
N THR A 165 1.18 -5.78 14.75
CA THR A 165 0.18 -5.24 15.69
C THR A 165 0.83 -4.25 16.63
N ILE A 166 0.09 -3.20 16.99
CA ILE A 166 0.40 -2.41 18.18
C ILE A 166 -0.36 -2.98 19.39
N SER A 167 0.15 -2.73 20.60
CA SER A 167 -0.52 -3.05 21.85
C SER A 167 -1.97 -2.54 21.86
N ASP A 168 -2.84 -3.23 22.58
CA ASP A 168 -4.26 -2.89 22.76
C ASP A 168 -5.13 -3.00 21.49
N GLY A 169 -4.63 -3.63 20.43
CA GLY A 169 -5.42 -3.93 19.22
C GLY A 169 -5.79 -2.70 18.38
N LEU A 170 -5.18 -1.55 18.67
CA LEU A 170 -5.51 -0.27 18.04
C LEU A 170 -5.03 -0.15 16.59
N GLY A 171 -4.25 -1.11 16.10
CA GLY A 171 -3.62 -1.05 14.78
C GLY A 171 -3.24 -2.42 14.25
N LEU A 172 -3.62 -2.67 13.00
CA LEU A 172 -3.25 -3.87 12.26
C LEU A 172 -2.64 -3.49 10.92
N THR A 173 -1.37 -3.85 10.72
CA THR A 173 -0.67 -3.68 9.44
C THR A 173 -0.25 -5.03 8.88
N ALA A 174 -0.57 -5.28 7.61
CA ALA A 174 0.04 -6.35 6.83
C ALA A 174 1.37 -5.86 6.26
N ILE A 175 2.45 -6.58 6.55
CA ILE A 175 3.75 -6.38 5.93
C ILE A 175 3.93 -7.48 4.89
N LEU A 176 3.80 -7.12 3.62
CA LEU A 176 4.03 -8.02 2.50
C LEU A 176 5.47 -7.89 2.03
N TYR A 177 6.12 -9.01 1.73
CA TYR A 177 7.52 -9.01 1.34
C TYR A 177 7.85 -10.13 0.35
N ALA A 178 8.85 -9.89 -0.48
CA ALA A 178 9.44 -10.93 -1.32
C ALA A 178 10.14 -11.98 -0.46
N ASP A 179 9.89 -13.27 -0.70
CA ASP A 179 10.40 -14.39 0.09
C ASP A 179 11.89 -14.67 -0.19
N LYS A 180 12.71 -13.64 -0.04
CA LYS A 180 14.14 -13.60 -0.32
C LYS A 180 14.82 -12.60 0.61
N GLU A 181 16.07 -12.86 0.94
CA GLU A 181 16.91 -11.89 1.64
C GLU A 181 17.29 -10.71 0.72
N PRO A 182 17.37 -9.47 1.23
CA PRO A 182 17.20 -9.08 2.64
C PRO A 182 15.76 -8.79 3.07
N PHE A 183 14.79 -8.91 2.16
CA PHE A 183 13.42 -8.45 2.39
C PHE A 183 12.72 -9.21 3.52
N ALA A 184 12.91 -10.53 3.60
CA ALA A 184 12.33 -11.35 4.66
C ALA A 184 12.79 -10.93 6.07
N SER A 185 14.11 -10.80 6.29
CA SER A 185 14.64 -10.37 7.59
C SER A 185 14.24 -8.93 7.94
N ARG A 186 14.19 -8.03 6.96
CA ARG A 186 13.72 -6.65 7.17
C ARG A 186 12.24 -6.58 7.52
N ALA A 187 11.39 -7.36 6.86
CA ALA A 187 9.95 -7.42 7.15
C ALA A 187 9.67 -7.96 8.56
N LYS A 188 10.38 -9.01 8.97
CA LYS A 188 10.32 -9.52 10.35
C LYS A 188 10.76 -8.47 11.37
N HIS A 189 11.78 -7.68 11.04
CA HIS A 189 12.23 -6.61 11.92
C HIS A 189 11.17 -5.52 12.08
N LEU A 190 10.53 -5.07 11.00
CA LEU A 190 9.39 -4.15 11.08
C LEU A 190 8.27 -4.66 11.99
N ALA A 191 7.89 -5.94 11.82
CA ALA A 191 6.87 -6.57 12.65
C ALA A 191 7.28 -6.62 14.13
N SER A 192 8.57 -6.87 14.42
CA SER A 192 9.06 -7.06 15.79
C SER A 192 8.92 -5.85 16.71
N PHE A 193 8.84 -4.64 16.16
CA PHE A 193 8.59 -3.42 16.93
C PHE A 193 7.20 -2.82 16.68
N GLY A 194 6.30 -3.55 16.03
CA GLY A 194 4.92 -3.13 15.82
C GLY A 194 4.75 -2.00 14.81
N ALA A 195 5.63 -1.89 13.79
CA ALA A 195 5.54 -0.86 12.75
C ALA A 195 4.14 -0.80 12.13
N GLN A 196 3.54 0.39 12.05
CA GLN A 196 2.21 0.61 11.46
C GLN A 196 2.32 1.50 10.22
N ALA A 197 1.55 1.19 9.17
CA ALA A 197 1.60 2.00 7.94
C ALA A 197 0.86 3.34 8.11
N GLY A 198 -0.16 3.36 8.96
CA GLY A 198 -0.97 4.54 9.27
C GLY A 198 -0.45 5.42 10.41
N LEU A 199 0.66 5.04 11.06
CA LEU A 199 1.25 5.79 12.17
C LEU A 199 2.71 6.10 11.88
N ILE A 200 3.06 7.38 12.00
CA ILE A 200 4.44 7.83 11.81
C ILE A 200 5.24 7.55 13.07
N ALA A 201 6.41 6.96 12.92
CA ALA A 201 7.27 6.67 14.04
C ALA A 201 7.74 7.96 14.76
N GLY A 202 7.76 7.94 16.09
CA GLY A 202 8.07 9.13 16.90
C GLY A 202 9.52 9.59 16.87
N SER A 203 10.46 8.81 16.34
CA SER A 203 11.88 9.17 16.27
C SER A 203 12.43 9.19 14.84
N ALA A 204 13.37 10.09 14.58
CA ALA A 204 14.07 10.17 13.31
C ALA A 204 14.73 8.83 12.92
N TYR A 205 15.26 8.09 13.91
CA TYR A 205 15.82 6.76 13.68
C TYR A 205 14.79 5.79 13.09
N TYR A 206 13.62 5.66 13.70
CA TYR A 206 12.60 4.73 13.21
C TYR A 206 11.97 5.19 11.90
N GLN A 207 11.79 6.49 11.69
CA GLN A 207 11.34 7.02 10.39
C GLN A 207 12.34 6.66 9.29
N TYR A 208 13.63 6.84 9.54
CA TYR A 208 14.67 6.48 8.58
C TYR A 208 14.73 4.97 8.34
N LEU A 209 14.72 4.17 9.41
CA LEU A 209 14.74 2.71 9.35
C LEU A 209 13.58 2.15 8.53
N VAL A 210 12.35 2.60 8.81
CA VAL A 210 11.14 2.18 8.07
C VAL A 210 11.28 2.55 6.60
N GLY A 211 11.65 3.81 6.29
CA GLY A 211 11.81 4.23 4.90
C GLY A 211 12.87 3.43 4.13
N ALA A 212 14.00 3.14 4.78
CA ALA A 212 15.09 2.36 4.19
C ALA A 212 14.71 0.88 3.99
N ILE A 213 13.91 0.29 4.88
CA ILE A 213 13.38 -1.06 4.71
C ILE A 213 12.41 -1.12 3.55
N LEU A 214 11.49 -0.16 3.48
CA LEU A 214 10.55 -0.03 2.37
C LEU A 214 11.27 0.25 1.05
N GLY A 215 12.49 0.79 1.08
CA GLY A 215 13.30 1.05 -0.10
C GLY A 215 13.07 2.43 -0.73
N TYR A 216 12.56 3.39 0.05
CA TYR A 216 12.54 4.79 -0.35
C TYR A 216 13.97 5.31 -0.57
N LYS A 217 14.09 6.36 -1.38
CA LYS A 217 15.37 7.02 -1.63
C LYS A 217 15.86 7.72 -0.35
N PRO A 218 17.15 7.59 0.02
CA PRO A 218 17.71 8.25 1.20
C PRO A 218 17.36 9.73 1.30
N GLU A 219 17.51 10.48 0.21
CA GLU A 219 17.20 11.91 0.14
C GLU A 219 15.72 12.22 0.42
N ASN A 220 14.80 11.35 0.00
CA ASN A 220 13.36 11.53 0.21
C ASN A 220 12.98 11.19 1.66
N ILE A 221 13.65 10.21 2.26
CA ILE A 221 13.51 9.89 3.69
C ILE A 221 13.97 11.08 4.54
N VAL A 222 15.14 11.64 4.23
CA VAL A 222 15.68 12.82 4.94
C VAL A 222 14.70 14.00 4.86
N HIS A 223 14.20 14.30 3.66
CA HIS A 223 13.20 15.34 3.45
C HIS A 223 11.93 15.11 4.29
N HIS A 224 11.43 13.86 4.34
CA HIS A 224 10.28 13.52 5.16
C HIS A 224 10.52 13.81 6.65
N ILE A 225 11.68 13.41 7.18
CA ILE A 225 12.02 13.64 8.60
C ILE A 225 12.10 15.13 8.90
N GLN A 226 12.76 15.92 8.04
CA GLN A 226 12.92 17.35 8.22
C GLN A 226 11.60 18.13 8.12
N SER A 227 10.70 17.73 7.24
CA SER A 227 9.38 18.37 7.10
C SER A 227 8.44 18.10 8.29
N ARG A 228 8.64 16.99 9.01
CA ARG A 228 7.81 16.56 10.16
C ARG A 228 8.37 16.97 11.51
N GLN A 229 9.70 17.11 11.62
CA GLN A 229 10.39 17.41 12.86
C GLN A 229 11.21 18.69 12.69
N SER A 230 10.58 19.84 12.93
CA SER A 230 11.26 21.13 12.91
C SER A 230 12.45 21.11 13.88
N GLY A 231 13.65 21.40 13.38
CA GLY A 231 14.83 21.60 14.21
C GLY A 231 15.75 20.38 14.41
N VAL A 232 15.57 19.27 13.69
CA VAL A 232 16.57 18.19 13.67
C VAL A 232 17.79 18.64 12.84
N PRO A 233 18.99 18.78 13.43
CA PRO A 233 20.18 19.20 12.69
C PRO A 233 20.59 18.18 11.62
N GLY A 234 21.14 18.66 10.49
CA GLY A 234 21.60 17.78 9.40
C GLY A 234 22.62 16.73 9.84
N ASP A 235 23.53 17.09 10.75
CA ASP A 235 24.54 16.18 11.29
C ASP A 235 23.91 15.01 12.07
N THR A 236 22.79 15.25 12.75
CA THR A 236 22.03 14.21 13.45
C THR A 236 21.42 13.22 12.44
N ILE A 237 20.93 13.70 11.30
CA ILE A 237 20.35 12.84 10.25
C ILE A 237 21.43 11.96 9.63
N ALA A 238 22.61 12.52 9.34
CA ALA A 238 23.73 11.73 8.80
C ALA A 238 24.21 10.64 9.79
N GLN A 239 24.15 10.93 11.10
CA GLN A 239 24.42 9.92 12.13
C GLN A 239 23.35 8.82 12.14
N VAL A 240 22.07 9.20 12.06
CA VAL A 240 20.95 8.26 11.97
C VAL A 240 21.09 7.33 10.76
N GLU A 241 21.39 7.87 9.58
CA GLU A 241 21.60 7.07 8.36
C GLU A 241 22.71 6.03 8.54
N ARG A 242 23.85 6.42 9.11
CA ARG A 242 24.96 5.49 9.38
C ARG A 242 24.56 4.40 10.37
N MET A 243 23.83 4.77 11.42
CA MET A 243 23.31 3.81 12.41
C MET A 243 22.36 2.81 11.76
N VAL A 244 21.37 3.28 11.00
CA VAL A 244 20.42 2.43 10.29
C VAL A 244 21.12 1.52 9.29
N THR A 245 22.05 2.04 8.49
CA THR A 245 22.82 1.25 7.53
C THR A 245 23.56 0.09 8.20
N ARG A 246 24.23 0.39 9.33
CA ARG A 246 24.93 -0.62 10.13
C ARG A 246 23.96 -1.66 10.69
N ASP A 247 22.80 -1.24 11.19
CA ASP A 247 21.84 -2.15 11.82
C ASP A 247 21.12 -3.02 10.77
N LEU A 248 20.78 -2.47 9.60
CA LEU A 248 20.25 -3.24 8.47
C LEU A 248 21.25 -4.29 7.96
N ALA A 249 22.55 -3.99 7.99
CA ALA A 249 23.59 -4.96 7.63
C ALA A 249 23.71 -6.12 8.64
N LYS A 250 23.28 -5.93 9.90
CA LYS A 250 23.19 -7.01 10.89
C LYS A 250 22.00 -7.93 10.63
N LEU A 251 20.90 -7.40 10.09
CA LEU A 251 19.71 -8.20 9.73
C LEU A 251 19.99 -9.15 8.58
N SER A 252 20.76 -8.73 7.58
CA SER A 252 21.09 -9.55 6.42
C SER A 252 22.39 -9.12 5.76
N LYS A 253 23.24 -10.10 5.41
CA LYS A 253 24.46 -9.88 4.62
C LYS A 253 24.18 -9.75 3.12
N VAL A 254 22.96 -10.07 2.67
CA VAL A 254 22.56 -10.02 1.27
C VAL A 254 22.15 -8.59 0.90
N LYS A 255 22.71 -8.05 -0.18
CA LYS A 255 22.28 -6.74 -0.69
C LYS A 255 20.89 -6.85 -1.32
N ALA A 256 20.05 -5.87 -1.08
CA ALA A 256 18.75 -5.77 -1.76
C ALA A 256 18.97 -5.69 -3.27
N ARG A 257 18.29 -6.56 -4.01
CA ARG A 257 18.31 -6.57 -5.47
C ARG A 257 16.89 -6.51 -5.99
N LEU A 258 16.66 -5.57 -6.90
CA LEU A 258 15.42 -5.41 -7.64
C LEU A 258 15.72 -5.57 -9.16
N PRO A 259 14.80 -6.11 -9.96
CA PRO A 259 13.54 -6.67 -9.49
C PRO A 259 13.77 -8.00 -8.74
N TRP A 260 13.04 -8.23 -7.64
CA TRP A 260 13.32 -9.37 -6.74
C TRP A 260 12.95 -10.73 -7.37
N ASN A 261 12.11 -10.72 -8.40
CA ASN A 261 11.68 -11.87 -9.18
C ASN A 261 12.59 -12.16 -10.39
N ALA A 262 13.64 -11.37 -10.63
CA ALA A 262 14.58 -11.65 -11.73
C ALA A 262 15.21 -13.05 -11.59
N PRO A 263 15.40 -13.79 -12.70
CA PRO A 263 16.17 -15.02 -12.70
C PRO A 263 17.57 -14.79 -12.13
N GLN A 264 17.99 -15.63 -11.19
CA GLN A 264 19.39 -15.63 -10.76
C GLN A 264 20.20 -16.27 -11.88
N HIS A 265 20.97 -15.47 -12.63
CA HIS A 265 22.02 -16.04 -13.47
C HIS A 265 23.06 -16.68 -12.56
N ASP A 266 23.01 -17.99 -12.45
CA ASP A 266 24.02 -18.80 -11.77
C ASP A 266 25.39 -18.53 -12.42
N ARG A 267 26.25 -17.79 -11.73
CA ARG A 267 27.67 -17.64 -12.08
C ARG A 267 28.47 -18.93 -11.83
N ARG A 268 27.83 -20.10 -11.85
CA ARG A 268 28.45 -21.42 -11.57
C ARG A 268 28.91 -22.17 -12.82
N GLY A 269 28.89 -21.54 -14.00
CA GLY A 269 29.16 -22.19 -15.29
C GLY A 269 30.49 -21.89 -15.99
N LYS A 270 31.54 -21.36 -15.32
CA LYS A 270 32.88 -21.20 -15.96
C LYS A 270 34.03 -21.38 -14.97
N ARG A 271 34.31 -22.61 -14.57
CA ARG A 271 35.65 -23.01 -14.09
C ARG A 271 35.79 -24.53 -14.14
N LYS A 272 36.03 -25.07 -15.34
CA LYS A 272 36.69 -26.36 -15.60
C LYS A 272 36.85 -26.53 -17.10
N ALA A 273 38.04 -26.17 -17.60
CA ALA A 273 38.73 -26.78 -18.74
C ALA A 273 39.95 -25.91 -19.07
N GLN A 274 41.08 -26.23 -18.47
CA GLN A 274 42.41 -26.10 -19.07
C GLN A 274 43.40 -26.77 -18.10
N LYS A 275 43.60 -28.07 -18.35
CA LYS A 275 44.86 -28.77 -18.09
C LYS A 275 45.37 -29.18 -19.45
#